data_AF-I3V1S1-F1
#
_entry.id   AF-I3V1S1-F1
#
_cell.length_a   1.000
_cell.length_b   1.000
_cell.length_c   1.000
_cell.angle_alpha   90.00
_cell.angle_beta   90.00
_cell.angle_gamma   90.00
#
_symmetry.space_group_name_H-M   'P 1'
#
loop_
_entity.id
_entity.type
_entity.pdbx_description
1 polymer ?
#
loop_
_entity_poly.entity_id
_entity_poly.type
_entity_poly.pdbx_seq_one_letter_code
_entity_poly.pdbx_strand_id
1 'polypeptide(L)' 'MKSAAQSKLKYLLSSRPLIVKRDGMHVCLHDAFSGEVLAGQTKVQLIQEAGEMTRLIVEFHCDGERVRLLGE' A
#
# COMPACT_ATOMS: atom_id res chain seq x y z
N MET A 1 17.18 23.25 -11.79
CA MET A 1 17.05 21.82 -11.41
C MET A 1 16.18 21.73 -10.17
N LYS A 2 15.11 20.92 -10.14
CA LYS A 2 14.28 20.74 -8.93
C LYS A 2 15.02 19.84 -7.93
N SER A 3 14.96 20.16 -6.64
CA SER A 3 15.63 19.33 -5.62
C SER A 3 14.93 17.98 -5.44
N ALA A 4 15.65 16.96 -4.98
CA ALA A 4 15.09 15.64 -4.71
C ALA A 4 13.92 15.69 -3.70
N ALA A 5 14.00 16.59 -2.71
CA ALA A 5 12.94 16.83 -1.73
C ALA A 5 11.64 17.35 -2.36
N GLN A 6 11.73 18.31 -3.30
CA GLN A 6 10.57 18.83 -4.02
C GLN A 6 9.91 17.77 -4.92
N SER A 7 10.72 16.91 -5.53
CA SER A 7 10.22 15.80 -6.35
C SER A 7 9.50 14.75 -5.51
N LYS A 8 10.06 14.40 -4.33
CA LYS A 8 9.43 13.51 -3.34
C LYS A 8 8.10 14.08 -2.84
N LEU A 9 8.06 15.38 -2.51
CA LEU A 9 6.85 16.03 -2.00
C LEU A 9 5.74 16.04 -3.07
N LYS A 10 6.07 16.38 -4.33
CA LYS A 10 5.10 16.33 -5.44
C LYS A 10 4.55 14.92 -5.65
N TYR A 11 5.41 13.90 -5.58
CA TYR A 11 5.02 12.51 -5.73
C TYR A 11 4.07 12.05 -4.60
N LEU A 12 4.38 12.41 -3.35
CA LEU A 12 3.51 12.15 -2.21
C LEU A 12 2.17 12.86 -2.32
N LEU A 13 2.16 14.12 -2.78
CA LEU A 13 0.93 14.91 -2.97
C LEU A 13 0.08 14.44 -4.16
N SER A 14 0.67 13.76 -5.14
CA SER A 14 -0.07 13.10 -6.21
C SER A 14 -0.58 11.71 -5.83
N SER A 15 -0.13 11.16 -4.70
CA SER A 15 -0.51 9.82 -4.26
C SER A 15 -1.88 9.85 -3.59
N ARG A 16 -2.72 8.86 -3.92
CA ARG A 16 -4.03 8.73 -3.29
C ARG A 16 -3.90 8.17 -1.87
N PRO A 17 -4.75 8.62 -0.92
CA PRO A 17 -4.76 8.06 0.42
C PRO A 17 -5.12 6.58 0.39
N LEU A 18 -4.48 5.82 1.26
CA LEU A 18 -4.70 4.39 1.44
C LEU A 18 -5.39 4.16 2.77
N ILE A 19 -6.29 3.19 2.82
CA ILE A 19 -6.94 2.75 4.05
C ILE A 19 -6.70 1.27 4.29
N VAL A 20 -6.32 0.94 5.52
CA VAL A 20 -6.19 -0.44 5.98
C VAL A 20 -7.54 -0.85 6.55
N LYS A 21 -8.19 -1.85 5.95
CA LYS A 21 -9.39 -2.46 6.53
C LYS A 21 -9.03 -3.82 7.11
N ARG A 22 -9.62 -4.13 8.26
CA ARG A 22 -9.42 -5.38 8.99
C ARG A 22 -10.76 -6.06 9.21
N ASP A 23 -10.81 -7.35 8.91
CA ASP A 23 -11.93 -8.23 9.24
C ASP A 23 -11.40 -9.51 9.90
N GLY A 24 -11.54 -9.58 11.23
CA GLY A 24 -10.94 -10.63 12.05
C GLY A 24 -9.41 -10.67 11.93
N MET A 25 -8.89 -11.75 11.35
CA MET A 25 -7.46 -11.94 11.05
C MET A 25 -7.05 -11.40 9.67
N HIS A 26 -8.02 -11.11 8.79
CA HIS A 26 -7.74 -10.64 7.45
C HIS A 26 -7.49 -9.14 7.46
N VAL A 27 -6.44 -8.71 6.76
CA VAL A 27 -6.09 -7.30 6.59
C VAL A 27 -5.88 -7.08 5.10
N CYS A 28 -6.46 -6.00 4.57
CA CYS A 28 -6.29 -5.61 3.17
C CYS A 28 -5.99 -4.12 3.08
N LEU A 29 -5.22 -3.73 2.06
CA LEU A 29 -5.02 -2.34 1.67
C LEU A 29 -6.08 -1.93 0.64
N HIS A 30 -6.68 -0.76 0.83
CA HIS A 30 -7.73 -0.23 -0.02
C HIS A 30 -7.37 1.18 -0.50
N ASP A 31 -7.89 1.55 -1.66
CA ASP A 31 -7.97 2.95 -2.05
C ASP A 31 -9.01 3.65 -1.15
N ALA A 32 -8.61 4.74 -0.49
CA ALA A 32 -9.49 5.39 0.49
C ALA A 32 -10.64 6.17 -0.15
N PHE A 33 -10.59 6.44 -1.46
CA PHE A 33 -11.65 7.16 -2.18
C PHE A 33 -12.71 6.21 -2.72
N SER A 34 -12.33 5.13 -3.43
CA SER A 34 -13.29 4.14 -3.93
C SER A 34 -13.72 3.14 -2.86
N GLY A 35 -12.88 2.92 -1.84
CA GLY A 35 -13.08 1.90 -0.82
C GLY A 35 -12.79 0.47 -1.31
N GLU A 36 -12.40 0.31 -2.57
CA GLU A 36 -12.05 -0.97 -3.20
C GLU A 36 -10.70 -1.47 -2.70
N VAL A 37 -10.54 -2.79 -2.69
CA VAL A 37 -9.26 -3.45 -2.39
C VAL A 37 -8.27 -3.12 -3.50
N LEU A 38 -7.02 -2.79 -3.16
CA LEU A 38 -5.98 -2.68 -4.17
C LEU A 38 -5.73 -4.05 -4.81
N ALA A 39 -5.95 -4.18 -6.11
CA ALA A 39 -5.78 -5.45 -6.82
C ALA A 39 -4.31 -5.94 -6.77
N GLY A 40 -4.12 -7.26 -6.78
CA GLY A 40 -2.80 -7.89 -6.89
C GLY A 40 -1.94 -7.93 -5.62
N GLN A 41 -2.53 -7.62 -4.46
CA GLN A 41 -1.91 -7.90 -3.17
C GLN A 41 -1.78 -9.41 -2.98
N THR A 42 -0.55 -9.94 -2.89
CA THR A 42 -0.33 -11.38 -2.67
C THR A 42 -0.22 -11.73 -1.20
N LYS A 43 0.23 -10.79 -0.37
CA LYS A 43 0.32 -10.97 1.07
C LYS A 43 0.18 -9.63 1.77
N VAL A 44 -0.58 -9.63 2.85
CA VAL A 44 -0.80 -8.46 3.70
C VAL A 44 -0.60 -8.88 5.15
N GLN A 45 0.27 -8.18 5.87
CA GLN A 45 0.56 -8.44 7.28
C GLN A 45 0.57 -7.13 8.07
N LEU A 46 -0.09 -7.15 9.23
CA LEU A 46 -0.09 -6.05 10.18
C LEU A 46 0.66 -6.49 11.44
N ILE A 47 1.80 -5.86 11.72
CA ILE A 47 2.63 -6.13 12.89
C ILE A 47 2.43 -4.97 13.87
N GLN A 48 1.88 -5.30 15.05
CA GLN A 48 1.59 -4.34 16.10
C GLN A 48 2.19 -4.84 17.42
N GLU A 49 3.30 -4.24 17.82
CA GLU A 49 3.96 -4.51 19.09
C GLU A 49 3.70 -3.34 20.06
N ALA A 50 3.54 -3.65 21.35
CA ALA A 50 3.18 -2.64 22.34
C ALA A 50 4.30 -1.60 22.49
N GLY A 51 3.96 -0.31 22.35
CA GLY A 51 4.92 0.78 22.43
C GLY A 51 5.70 1.04 21.12
N GLU A 52 5.50 0.22 20.09
CA GLU A 52 6.20 0.31 18.82
C GLU A 52 5.32 0.88 17.70
N MET A 53 5.98 1.35 16.64
CA MET A 53 5.27 1.76 15.42
C MET A 53 4.60 0.56 14.76
N THR A 54 3.29 0.67 14.49
CA THR A 54 2.57 -0.34 13.69
C THR A 54 3.14 -0.41 12.28
N ARG A 55 3.46 -1.63 11.82
CA ARG A 55 3.97 -1.88 10.47
C ARG A 55 2.93 -2.62 9.65
N LEU A 56 2.58 -2.06 8.49
CA LEU A 56 1.82 -2.77 7.47
C LEU A 56 2.79 -3.20 6.37
N ILE A 57 2.89 -4.49 6.12
CA ILE A 57 3.69 -5.07 5.05
C ILE A 57 2.73 -5.58 3.98
N VAL A 58 2.88 -5.09 2.76
CA VAL A 58 2.09 -5.51 1.61
C VAL A 58 3.04 -5.97 0.51
N GLU A 59 2.84 -7.18 0.03
CA GLU A 59 3.59 -7.74 -1.07
C GLU A 59 2.72 -7.72 -2.34
N PHE A 60 3.31 -7.27 -3.44
CA PHE A 60 2.72 -7.26 -4.77
C PHE A 60 3.69 -7.93 -5.73
N HIS A 61 3.16 -8.62 -6.73
CA HIS A 61 3.95 -8.99 -7.91
C HIS A 61 4.00 -7.80 -8.86
N CYS A 62 5.19 -7.40 -9.26
CA CYS A 62 5.41 -6.29 -10.17
C CYS A 62 6.39 -6.72 -11.27
N ASP A 63 6.15 -6.29 -12.51
CA ASP A 63 7.05 -6.51 -13.65
C ASP A 63 8.09 -5.39 -13.84
N GLY A 64 8.21 -4.50 -12.84
CA GLY A 64 9.06 -3.32 -12.88
C GLY A 64 8.30 -2.03 -13.20
N GLU A 65 7.09 -2.11 -13.76
CA GLU A 65 6.23 -0.95 -14.04
C GLU A 65 4.83 -1.09 -13.43
N ARG A 66 4.24 -2.30 -13.46
CA ARG A 66 2.84 -2.53 -13.08
C ARG A 66 2.67 -3.74 -12.17
N VAL A 67 1.66 -3.65 -11.32
CA VAL A 67 1.19 -4.80 -10.53
C VAL A 67 0.61 -5.86 -11.46
N ARG A 68 0.98 -7.12 -11.25
CA ARG A 68 0.50 -8.28 -11.99
C ARG A 68 -0.28 -9.20 -11.06
N LEU A 69 -1.38 -9.75 -11.59
CA LEU A 69 -2.10 -10.83 -10.96
C LEU A 69 -1.38 -12.14 -11.31
N LEU A 70 -0.97 -12.91 -10.30
CA LEU A 70 -0.42 -14.24 -10.52
C LEU A 70 -1.55 -15.18 -10.97
N GLY A 71 -1.44 -15.74 -12.18
CA GLY A 71 -2.34 -16.79 -12.67
C GLY A 71 -3.22 -16.44 -13.87
N GLU A 72 -2.98 -15.32 -14.57
CA GLU A 72 -3.41 -15.12 -15.97
C GLU A 72 -2.32 -15.56 -16.96
#